data_AF-A0A379TG11-F1
#
_entry.id   AF-A0A379TG11-F1
#
_cell.length_a   1.000
_cell.length_b   1.000
_cell.length_c   1.000
_cell.angle_alpha   90.00
_cell.angle_beta   90.00
_cell.angle_gamma   90.00
#
_symmetry.space_group_name_H-M   'P 1'
#
loop_
_entity.id
_entity.type
_entity.pdbx_description
1 polymer ?
#
loop_
_entity_poly.entity_id
_entity_poly.type
_entity_poly.pdbx_seq_one_letter_code
_entity_poly.pdbx_strand_id
1 'polypeptide(L)'
;MSKFSSVWVFSDTPSRLPELMGGAQHTGEQINVFVLSEADSEAAFHFGADRVWFLRGKPDDRMVEDYAEAMVETLHKHGGEAGMVLLPNTRRGKPAGG
;
A
#
# COMPACT_ATOMS: atom_id res chain seq x y z
N MET A 1 -0.56 4.98 -23.73
CA MET A 1 0.27 5.13 -22.52
C MET A 1 0.50 3.73 -21.98
N SER A 2 1.75 3.35 -21.69
CA SER A 2 2.06 2.06 -21.07
C SER A 2 1.65 2.13 -19.60
N LYS A 3 0.85 1.18 -19.14
CA LYS A 3 0.57 1.00 -17.71
C LYS A 3 1.81 0.37 -17.03
N PHE A 4 1.91 0.53 -15.71
CA PHE A 4 2.89 -0.23 -14.91
C PHE A 4 2.42 -1.67 -14.79
N SER A 5 3.36 -2.61 -14.86
CA SER A 5 3.05 -4.04 -14.75
C SER A 5 2.55 -4.39 -13.34
N SER A 6 3.06 -3.70 -12.31
CA SER A 6 2.55 -3.81 -10.95
C SER A 6 2.42 -2.43 -10.27
N VAL A 7 1.35 -2.24 -9.52
CA VAL A 7 1.15 -1.08 -8.64
C VAL A 7 0.88 -1.59 -7.24
N TRP A 8 1.55 -0.99 -6.27
CA TRP A 8 1.49 -1.32 -4.86
C TRP A 8 0.85 -0.17 -4.11
N VAL A 9 -0.18 -0.47 -3.33
CA VAL A 9 -0.92 0.52 -2.54
C VAL A 9 -0.76 0.20 -1.07
N PHE A 10 -0.51 1.21 -0.26
CA PHE A 10 -0.62 1.11 1.18
C PHE A 10 -1.30 2.36 1.72
N SER A 11 -2.17 2.19 2.71
CA SER A 11 -2.73 3.30 3.48
C SER A 11 -2.86 2.89 4.94
N ASP A 12 -2.39 3.74 5.84
CA ASP A 12 -2.62 3.65 7.28
C ASP A 12 -3.96 4.25 7.70
N THR A 13 -4.64 4.93 6.76
CA THR A 13 -5.91 5.61 6.96
C THR A 13 -6.97 4.97 6.05
N PRO A 14 -7.93 4.18 6.58
CA PRO A 14 -8.89 3.45 5.76
C PRO A 14 -9.69 4.34 4.78
N SER A 15 -10.04 5.56 5.20
CA SER A 15 -10.80 6.50 4.36
C SER A 15 -10.05 7.00 3.11
N ARG A 16 -8.72 6.79 3.03
CA ARG A 16 -7.90 7.18 1.87
C ARG A 16 -7.71 6.05 0.87
N LEU A 17 -8.03 4.81 1.26
CA LEU A 17 -7.87 3.65 0.39
C LEU A 17 -8.65 3.78 -0.94
N PRO A 18 -9.91 4.26 -0.99
CA PRO A 18 -10.64 4.36 -2.25
C PRO A 18 -9.96 5.27 -3.28
N GLU A 19 -9.41 6.40 -2.85
CA GLU A 19 -8.73 7.36 -3.72
C GLU A 19 -7.44 6.76 -4.31
N LEU A 20 -6.63 6.12 -3.46
CA LEU A 20 -5.40 5.45 -3.89
C LEU A 20 -5.67 4.30 -4.85
N MET A 21 -6.74 3.52 -4.59
CA MET A 21 -7.17 2.43 -5.47
C MET A 21 -7.64 2.95 -6.83
N GLY A 22 -8.38 4.07 -6.86
CA GLY A 22 -8.77 4.72 -8.12
C GLY A 22 -7.56 5.13 -8.97
N GLY A 23 -6.52 5.68 -8.35
CA GLY A 23 -5.24 5.96 -9.01
C GLY A 23 -4.53 4.68 -9.50
N ALA A 24 -4.49 3.63 -8.68
CA ALA A 24 -3.86 2.36 -9.03
C ALA A 24 -4.52 1.68 -10.25
N GLN A 25 -5.85 1.64 -10.29
CA GLN A 25 -6.60 1.05 -11.41
C GLN A 25 -6.34 1.75 -12.75
N HIS A 26 -6.15 3.07 -12.72
CA HIS A 26 -5.89 3.84 -13.93
C HIS A 26 -4.48 3.60 -14.47
N THR A 27 -3.53 3.28 -13.58
CA THR A 27 -2.08 3.28 -13.87
C THR A 27 -1.46 1.90 -13.95
N GLY A 28 -2.06 0.88 -13.33
CA GLY A 28 -1.52 -0.47 -13.20
C GLY A 28 -2.30 -1.55 -13.95
N GLU A 29 -1.60 -2.63 -14.29
CA GLU A 29 -2.18 -3.89 -14.78
C GLU A 29 -2.48 -4.86 -13.63
N GLN A 30 -1.58 -4.93 -12.63
CA GLN A 30 -1.77 -5.69 -11.40
C GLN A 30 -1.70 -4.77 -10.18
N ILE A 31 -2.72 -4.82 -9.33
CA ILE A 31 -2.85 -4.01 -8.12
C ILE A 31 -2.64 -4.89 -6.88
N ASN A 32 -1.56 -4.60 -6.16
CA ASN A 32 -1.20 -5.23 -4.90
C ASN A 32 -1.45 -4.25 -3.76
N VAL A 33 -2.07 -4.68 -2.67
CA VAL A 33 -2.42 -3.79 -1.55
C VAL A 33 -1.91 -4.34 -0.23
N PHE A 34 -1.19 -3.53 0.53
CA PHE A 34 -0.83 -3.84 1.91
C PHE A 34 -1.95 -3.37 2.85
N VAL A 35 -2.38 -4.25 3.76
CA VAL A 35 -3.47 -3.99 4.71
C VAL A 35 -3.10 -4.39 6.13
N LEU A 36 -3.76 -3.77 7.11
CA LEU A 36 -3.52 -3.98 8.54
C LEU A 36 -4.66 -4.77 9.23
N SER A 37 -5.82 -4.88 8.58
CA SER A 37 -7.00 -5.55 9.13
C SER A 37 -7.75 -6.36 8.09
N GLU A 38 -8.61 -7.29 8.54
CA GLU A 38 -9.45 -8.08 7.65
C GLU A 38 -10.50 -7.20 6.95
N ALA A 39 -11.04 -6.20 7.65
CA ALA A 39 -11.94 -5.22 7.07
C ALA A 39 -11.28 -4.43 5.91
N ASP A 40 -10.02 -4.02 6.08
CA ASP A 40 -9.27 -3.35 5.01
C ASP A 40 -8.98 -4.30 3.84
N SER A 41 -8.76 -5.59 4.13
CA SER A 41 -8.60 -6.62 3.09
C SER A 41 -9.85 -6.75 2.24
N GLU A 42 -11.02 -6.87 2.87
CA GLU A 42 -12.31 -6.94 2.17
C GLU A 42 -12.56 -5.67 1.34
N ALA A 43 -12.28 -4.50 1.91
CA ALA A 43 -12.40 -3.22 1.22
C ALA A 43 -11.46 -3.15 0.01
N ALA A 44 -10.19 -3.56 0.14
CA ALA A 44 -9.22 -3.55 -0.95
C ALA A 44 -9.68 -4.41 -2.13
N PHE A 45 -10.19 -5.62 -1.87
CA PHE A 45 -10.75 -6.47 -2.91
C PHE A 45 -12.01 -5.86 -3.55
N HIS A 46 -12.88 -5.24 -2.74
CA HIS A 46 -14.05 -4.52 -3.27
C HIS A 46 -13.65 -3.38 -4.22
N PHE A 47 -12.51 -2.72 -3.96
CA PHE A 47 -11.92 -1.71 -4.83
C PHE A 47 -11.01 -2.27 -5.93
N GLY A 48 -11.05 -3.57 -6.22
CA GLY A 48 -10.36 -4.16 -7.36
C GLY A 48 -8.88 -4.45 -7.16
N ALA A 49 -8.44 -4.71 -5.92
CA ALA A 49 -7.12 -5.31 -5.70
C ALA A 49 -7.05 -6.72 -6.30
N ASP A 50 -5.97 -7.04 -7.02
CA ASP A 50 -5.69 -8.40 -7.48
C ASP A 50 -5.10 -9.25 -6.36
N ARG A 51 -4.31 -8.62 -5.48
CA ARG A 51 -3.65 -9.27 -4.36
C ARG A 51 -3.64 -8.37 -3.13
N VAL A 52 -3.84 -8.99 -1.98
CA VAL A 52 -3.78 -8.32 -0.68
C VAL A 52 -2.70 -8.99 0.18
N TRP A 53 -1.84 -8.15 0.75
CA TRP A 53 -0.75 -8.53 1.63
C TRP A 53 -1.06 -8.05 3.04
N PHE A 54 -1.42 -9.00 3.91
CA PHE A 54 -1.75 -8.69 5.29
C PHE A 54 -0.47 -8.51 6.11
N LEU A 55 -0.23 -7.29 6.56
CA LEU A 55 0.89 -6.95 7.42
C LEU A 55 0.59 -7.41 8.86
N ARG A 56 0.99 -8.63 9.19
CA ARG A 56 0.83 -9.22 10.53
C ARG A 56 2.04 -8.88 11.40
N GLY A 57 1.83 -8.79 12.72
CA GLY A 57 2.93 -8.88 13.67
C GLY A 57 3.20 -7.68 14.57
N LYS A 58 2.21 -6.87 14.97
CA LYS A 58 2.30 -6.22 16.29
C LYS A 58 0.98 -5.75 16.93
N PRO A 59 0.93 -5.70 18.28
CA PRO A 59 -0.12 -5.07 19.10
C PRO A 59 -0.27 -3.57 18.81
N ASP A 60 -1.46 -3.06 19.17
CA ASP A 60 -2.10 -1.75 18.93
C ASP A 60 -1.25 -0.46 19.12
N ASP A 61 0.03 -0.56 19.46
CA ASP A 61 0.95 0.54 19.78
C ASP A 61 2.22 0.54 18.89
N ARG A 62 2.08 0.34 17.58
CA ARG A 62 3.17 0.56 16.64
C ARG A 62 2.86 1.58 15.58
N MET A 63 3.89 2.29 15.19
CA MET A 63 3.83 3.30 14.15
C MET A 63 4.03 2.62 12.77
N VAL A 64 3.47 3.19 11.70
CA VAL A 64 3.55 2.65 10.32
C VAL A 64 4.97 2.31 9.88
N GLU A 65 5.97 3.05 10.38
CA GLU A 65 7.39 2.88 10.10
C GLU A 65 7.90 1.48 10.48
N ASP A 66 7.27 0.80 11.42
CA ASP A 66 7.63 -0.57 11.80
C ASP A 66 7.31 -1.61 10.72
N TYR A 67 6.45 -1.28 9.76
CA TYR A 67 6.14 -2.16 8.62
C TYR A 67 7.01 -1.89 7.40
N ALA A 68 7.84 -0.83 7.42
CA ALA A 68 8.63 -0.43 6.27
C ALA A 68 9.56 -1.54 5.79
N GLU A 69 10.23 -2.23 6.73
CA GLU A 69 11.13 -3.35 6.40
C GLU A 69 10.38 -4.51 5.74
N ALA A 70 9.22 -4.91 6.29
CA ALA A 70 8.39 -5.97 5.73
C ALA A 70 7.84 -5.61 4.35
N MET A 71 7.45 -4.35 4.14
CA MET A 71 7.00 -3.86 2.84
C MET A 71 8.14 -3.88 1.82
N VAL A 72 9.34 -3.39 2.17
CA VAL A 72 10.51 -3.41 1.29
C VAL A 72 10.90 -4.84 0.92
N GLU A 73 10.93 -5.75 1.89
CA GLU A 73 11.25 -7.16 1.63
C GLU A 73 10.22 -7.79 0.67
N THR A 74 8.94 -7.50 0.86
CA THR A 74 7.86 -7.98 -0.02
C THR A 74 8.00 -7.40 -1.43
N LEU A 75 8.30 -6.11 -1.56
CA LEU A 75 8.53 -5.45 -2.84
C LEU A 75 9.74 -6.03 -3.58
N HIS A 76 10.83 -6.36 -2.89
CA HIS A 76 11.97 -7.03 -3.52
C HIS A 76 11.63 -8.42 -4.05
N LYS A 77 10.77 -9.16 -3.34
CA LYS A 77 10.38 -10.53 -3.73
C LYS A 77 9.31 -10.55 -4.82
N HIS A 78 8.44 -9.55 -4.86
CA HIS A 78 7.20 -9.61 -5.65
C HIS A 78 6.94 -8.39 -6.54
N GLY A 79 7.69 -7.29 -6.38
CA GLY A 79 7.43 -6.00 -7.03
C GLY A 79 7.73 -5.97 -8.53
N GLY A 80 8.53 -6.91 -9.04
CA GLY A 80 8.99 -6.92 -10.43
C GLY A 80 9.89 -5.72 -10.77
N GLU A 81 10.38 -5.65 -12.00
CA GLU A 81 11.33 -4.60 -12.43
C GLU A 81 10.67 -3.24 -12.75
N ALA A 82 9.35 -3.18 -12.92
CA ALA A 82 8.59 -1.99 -13.33
C ALA A 82 7.37 -1.71 -12.42
N GLY A 83 7.60 -1.74 -11.11
CA GLY A 83 6.58 -1.49 -10.09
C GLY A 83 6.49 -0.03 -9.64
N MET A 84 5.29 0.44 -9.29
CA MET A 84 5.05 1.74 -8.65
C MET A 84 4.46 1.55 -7.25
N VAL A 85 4.87 2.35 -6.26
CA VAL A 85 4.27 2.38 -4.92
C VAL A 85 3.49 3.67 -4.72
N LEU A 86 2.21 3.56 -4.36
CA LEU A 86 1.33 4.66 -4.00
C LEU A 86 1.15 4.72 -2.49
N LEU A 87 1.52 5.87 -1.91
CA LEU A 87 1.40 6.15 -0.48
C LEU A 87 0.51 7.38 -0.27
N PRO A 88 -0.31 7.42 0.79
CA PRO A 88 -1.08 8.61 1.12
C PRO A 88 -0.14 9.76 1.47
N ASN A 89 -0.50 10.97 1.04
CA ASN A 89 0.18 12.18 1.48
C ASN A 89 -0.12 12.44 2.96
N THR A 90 0.67 11.86 3.87
CA THR A 90 0.56 12.09 5.31
C THR A 90 1.65 13.07 5.75
N ARG A 91 1.32 13.95 6.73
CA ARG A 91 2.25 14.99 7.23
C ARG A 91 3.48 14.44 7.97
N ARG A 92 3.69 13.12 8.03
CA ARG A 92 4.74 12.48 8.82
C ARG A 92 6.15 12.54 8.21
N GLY A 93 6.29 13.02 6.98
CA GLY A 93 7.58 13.13 6.29
C GLY A 93 8.37 14.43 6.51
N LYS A 94 7.96 15.32 7.42
CA LYS A 94 8.74 16.53 7.71
C LYS A 94 9.53 16.32 9.00
N PRO A 95 10.88 16.19 8.98
CA PRO A 95 11.63 16.48 10.19
C PRO A 95 11.30 17.93 10.54
N ALA A 96 10.76 18.15 11.74
CA ALA A 96 10.65 19.49 12.28
C ALA A 96 12.07 20.05 12.31
N GLY A 97 12.37 20.99 11.41
CA GLY A 97 13.51 21.86 11.58
C GLY A 97 13.30 22.64 12.87
N GLY A 98 14.24 22.47 13.79
CA GLY A 98 14.41 23.19 15.04
C GLY A 98 15.87 23.11 15.41
#